data_AF-A0A0B7LLT8-F1
#
_entry.id   AF-A0A0B7LLT8-F1
#
_cell.length_a   1.000
_cell.length_b   1.000
_cell.length_c   1.000
_cell.angle_alpha   90.00
_cell.angle_beta   90.00
_cell.angle_gamma   90.00
#
_symmetry.space_group_name_H-M   'P 1'
#
loop_
_entity.id
_entity.type
_entity.pdbx_description
1 polymer ?
#
loop_
_entity_poly.entity_id
_entity_poly.type
_entity_poly.pdbx_seq_one_letter_code
_entity_poly.pdbx_strand_id
1 'polypeptide(L)'
;MKKYIFMRVLRSLVSIFLVTTLTYTIIYTLVPRKLIFKQDPNYNKIATTADKRDNYENTVFERMGYIEYYDTKELQEKASSMDSSVTVEANATNKAIYEKYINQLGHGWTLGEFTESGQFYATREIPIFERVFHFYANLIDIDHTNKIQDPENPDLKRYLRFENDPAIGWSLVGSGTKHKYLLYFNSQFPFVHQNFVNLNLGDSYPTYANTPVLQVITQGQGQTKTAQVQFPTGKKTSSVNIYSRTYKSPSQADSREVASYGKDDPYTATESNYQYPSMIVSSAITGLIGLVLAYALAVPLGSAMARFKNTWIDSLSTGALTFLLALPTIALVYIVRLIGSSIALPDSFPILGAGDWRSYVLPAVILGLLGAPGTAIWIRRYMIDLQSQDFVRFARAKGLSEKEISNKHIFKNAMVPLVSGIPGAIIGVIGGATLTETVFAFPGMGKMLIDSVKASNNSMVVGLVFIFTCISIFSRLLGDIWMTIIDPRIKLTEKGGK
;
A
#
# COMPACT_ATOMS: atom_id res chain seq x y z
N MET A 1 5.70 16.86 -26.30
CA MET A 1 6.06 15.76 -25.39
C MET A 1 6.52 16.23 -24.00
N LYS A 2 7.65 16.93 -23.82
CA LYS A 2 8.12 17.36 -22.48
C LYS A 2 7.06 18.11 -21.65
N LYS A 3 6.42 19.14 -22.22
CA LYS A 3 5.35 19.91 -21.57
C LYS A 3 4.11 19.05 -21.24
N TYR A 4 3.74 18.14 -22.14
CA TYR A 4 2.64 17.19 -21.90
C TYR A 4 2.96 16.29 -20.71
N ILE A 5 4.14 15.66 -20.71
CA ILE A 5 4.58 14.76 -19.63
C ILE A 5 4.60 15.53 -18.31
N PHE A 6 5.15 16.74 -18.28
CA PHE A 6 5.16 17.58 -17.10
C PHE A 6 3.74 17.88 -16.58
N MET A 7 2.84 18.37 -17.44
CA MET A 7 1.46 18.65 -17.06
C MET A 7 0.69 17.39 -16.64
N ARG A 8 1.00 16.24 -17.25
CA ARG A 8 0.43 14.95 -16.88
C ARG A 8 0.89 14.54 -15.49
N VAL A 9 2.19 14.60 -15.20
CA VAL A 9 2.75 14.34 -13.87
C VAL A 9 2.17 15.28 -12.83
N LEU A 10 2.03 16.57 -13.14
CA LEU A 10 1.42 17.53 -12.22
C LEU A 10 -0.05 17.17 -11.91
N ARG A 11 -0.86 16.90 -12.94
CA ARG A 11 -2.27 16.46 -12.76
C ARG A 11 -2.34 15.13 -12.00
N SER A 12 -1.40 14.23 -12.25
CA SER A 12 -1.25 12.96 -11.54
C SER A 12 -1.00 13.19 -10.04
N LEU A 13 -0.06 14.06 -9.67
CA LEU A 13 0.21 14.40 -8.26
C LEU A 13 -1.02 15.05 -7.59
N VAL A 14 -1.69 15.98 -8.28
CA VAL A 14 -2.94 16.58 -7.80
C VAL A 14 -4.02 15.51 -7.61
N SER A 15 -4.12 14.53 -8.50
CA SER A 15 -5.11 13.44 -8.39
C SER A 15 -4.81 12.52 -7.20
N ILE A 16 -3.54 12.18 -6.96
CA ILE A 16 -3.11 11.43 -5.77
C ILE A 16 -3.52 12.20 -4.52
N PHE A 17 -3.17 13.50 -4.46
CA PHE A 17 -3.51 14.36 -3.34
C PHE A 17 -5.02 14.44 -3.09
N LEU A 18 -5.84 14.62 -4.13
CA LEU A 18 -7.29 14.75 -3.96
C LEU A 18 -7.93 13.44 -3.47
N VAL A 19 -7.56 12.30 -4.08
CA VAL A 19 -8.12 11.00 -3.69
C VAL A 19 -7.69 10.63 -2.28
N THR A 20 -6.40 10.75 -1.96
CA THR A 20 -5.88 10.41 -0.62
C THR A 20 -6.45 11.35 0.44
N THR A 21 -6.55 12.66 0.17
CA THR A 21 -7.16 13.62 1.12
C THR A 21 -8.64 13.31 1.35
N LEU A 22 -9.39 12.98 0.30
CA LEU A 22 -10.80 12.60 0.43
C LEU A 22 -10.95 11.33 1.27
N THR A 23 -10.16 10.29 0.99
CA THR A 23 -10.16 9.05 1.78
C THR A 23 -9.78 9.32 3.22
N TYR A 24 -8.70 10.07 3.47
CA TYR A 24 -8.27 10.46 4.81
C TYR A 24 -9.39 11.17 5.56
N THR A 25 -10.01 12.16 4.93
CA THR A 25 -11.12 12.93 5.51
C THR A 25 -12.30 12.03 5.87
N ILE A 26 -12.75 11.17 4.94
CA ILE A 26 -13.86 10.23 5.18
C ILE A 26 -13.54 9.31 6.36
N ILE A 27 -12.36 8.70 6.37
CA ILE A 27 -11.99 7.72 7.39
C ILE A 27 -11.86 8.37 8.77
N TYR A 28 -11.21 9.53 8.87
CA TYR A 28 -10.98 10.19 10.17
C TYR A 28 -12.16 11.01 10.69
N THR A 29 -13.23 11.20 9.90
CA THR A 29 -14.43 11.94 10.32
C THR A 29 -15.68 11.08 10.44
N LEU A 30 -15.82 10.05 9.59
CA LEU A 30 -17.03 9.22 9.55
C LEU A 30 -16.87 7.86 10.27
N VAL A 31 -15.65 7.42 10.55
CA VAL A 31 -15.41 6.18 11.31
C VAL A 31 -15.29 6.51 12.80
N PRO A 32 -16.12 5.92 13.68
CA PRO A 32 -16.00 6.16 15.12
C PRO A 32 -14.65 5.69 15.66
N ARG A 33 -13.83 6.62 16.16
CA ARG A 33 -12.45 6.33 16.60
C ARG A 33 -12.34 5.28 17.71
N LYS A 34 -13.35 5.11 18.56
CA LYS A 34 -13.34 4.08 19.62
C LYS A 34 -13.40 2.64 19.08
N LEU A 35 -13.74 2.44 17.79
CA LEU A 35 -13.74 1.10 17.20
C LEU A 35 -12.35 0.46 17.14
N ILE A 36 -11.28 1.25 17.13
CA ILE A 36 -9.89 0.74 17.11
C ILE A 36 -9.60 -0.17 18.31
N PHE A 37 -10.27 0.03 19.45
CA PHE A 37 -10.04 -0.76 20.66
C PHE A 37 -10.74 -2.12 20.64
N LYS A 38 -11.73 -2.34 19.76
CA LYS A 38 -12.45 -3.62 19.68
C LYS A 38 -11.54 -4.79 19.32
N GLN A 39 -10.49 -4.54 18.55
CA GLN A 39 -9.53 -5.55 18.11
C GLN A 39 -8.13 -5.33 18.72
N ASP A 40 -8.02 -4.44 19.70
CA ASP A 40 -6.78 -4.22 20.42
C ASP A 40 -6.59 -5.30 21.51
N PRO A 41 -5.59 -6.19 21.39
CA PRO A 41 -5.37 -7.27 22.35
C PRO A 41 -4.86 -6.77 23.71
N ASN A 42 -4.36 -5.54 23.80
CA ASN A 42 -3.82 -4.95 25.01
C ASN A 42 -4.84 -4.10 25.77
N TYR A 43 -5.91 -3.65 25.10
CA TYR A 43 -6.92 -2.78 25.70
C TYR A 43 -7.46 -3.35 27.02
N ASN A 44 -8.01 -4.56 27.01
CA ASN A 44 -8.55 -5.18 28.23
C ASN A 44 -7.50 -5.52 29.29
N LYS A 45 -6.21 -5.62 28.91
CA LYS A 45 -5.11 -5.91 29.86
C LYS A 45 -4.63 -4.65 30.57
N ILE A 46 -4.68 -3.50 29.90
CA ILE A 46 -4.19 -2.22 30.41
C ILE A 46 -5.35 -1.42 31.04
N ALA A 47 -6.51 -1.38 30.38
CA ALA A 47 -7.69 -0.62 30.77
C ALA A 47 -8.52 -1.31 31.88
N THR A 48 -7.86 -1.69 32.97
CA THR A 48 -8.47 -2.42 34.09
C THR A 48 -9.29 -1.55 35.04
N THR A 49 -9.03 -0.24 35.03
CA THR A 49 -9.71 0.81 35.83
C THR A 49 -10.21 1.89 34.89
N ALA A 50 -11.12 2.77 35.34
CA ALA A 50 -11.58 3.89 34.52
C ALA A 50 -10.41 4.80 34.13
N ASP A 51 -9.53 5.14 35.07
CA ASP A 51 -8.40 6.03 34.84
C ASP A 51 -7.39 5.44 33.85
N LYS A 52 -7.01 4.17 34.03
CA LYS A 52 -6.12 3.50 33.08
C LYS A 52 -6.74 3.37 31.70
N ARG A 53 -8.07 3.24 31.61
CA ARG A 53 -8.79 3.19 30.34
C ARG A 53 -8.68 4.53 29.63
N ASP A 54 -9.04 5.62 30.29
CA ASP A 54 -9.01 6.95 29.69
C ASP A 54 -7.59 7.35 29.31
N ASN A 55 -6.61 7.08 30.18
CA ASN A 55 -5.20 7.34 29.91
C ASN A 55 -4.71 6.55 28.68
N TYR A 56 -5.04 5.25 28.62
CA TYR A 56 -4.65 4.41 27.50
C TYR A 56 -5.34 4.83 26.19
N GLU A 57 -6.64 5.16 26.23
CA GLU A 57 -7.38 5.65 25.07
C GLU A 57 -6.75 6.93 24.52
N ASN A 58 -6.46 7.91 25.39
CA ASN A 58 -5.86 9.17 25.00
C ASN A 58 -4.44 8.99 24.45
N THR A 59 -3.61 8.14 25.07
CA THR A 59 -2.28 7.78 24.56
C THR A 59 -2.35 7.17 23.16
N VAL A 60 -3.32 6.29 22.91
CA VAL A 60 -3.50 5.68 21.58
C VAL A 60 -4.02 6.71 20.58
N PHE A 61 -4.95 7.58 20.98
CA PHE A 61 -5.45 8.64 20.12
C PHE A 61 -4.36 9.64 19.73
N GLU A 62 -3.47 9.98 20.65
CA GLU A 62 -2.31 10.82 20.37
C GLU A 62 -1.37 10.14 19.38
N ARG A 63 -0.97 8.89 19.65
CA ARG A 63 -0.11 8.12 18.74
C ARG A 63 -0.70 8.02 17.32
N MET A 64 -2.02 7.94 17.21
CA MET A 64 -2.72 7.87 15.93
C MET A 64 -3.02 9.25 15.30
N GLY A 65 -2.57 10.34 15.92
CA GLY A 65 -2.68 11.72 15.43
C GLY A 65 -4.08 12.31 15.55
N TYR A 66 -4.94 11.79 16.43
CA TYR A 66 -6.26 12.38 16.69
C TYR A 66 -6.18 13.60 17.60
N ILE A 67 -5.37 13.50 18.66
CA ILE A 67 -5.27 14.52 19.70
C ILE A 67 -3.80 14.79 20.04
N GLU A 68 -3.52 15.90 20.68
CA GLU A 68 -2.35 16.03 21.55
C GLU A 68 -2.79 15.71 22.97
N TYR A 69 -1.92 15.07 23.76
CA TYR A 69 -2.28 14.58 25.07
C TYR A 69 -1.17 14.84 26.09
N TYR A 70 -1.51 15.44 27.22
CA TYR A 70 -0.65 15.49 28.39
C TYR A 70 -1.30 14.64 29.48
N ASP A 71 -0.64 13.54 29.84
CA ASP A 71 -1.00 12.77 31.01
C ASP A 71 -0.76 13.58 32.30
N THR A 72 -1.18 13.03 33.46
CA THR A 72 -1.06 13.74 34.74
C THR A 72 0.37 14.24 35.01
N LYS A 73 1.38 13.44 34.68
CA LYS A 73 2.77 13.75 35.00
C LYS A 73 3.31 14.79 34.02
N GLU A 74 3.08 14.61 32.73
CA GLU A 74 3.52 15.55 31.71
C GLU A 74 2.85 16.92 31.89
N LEU A 75 1.55 16.94 32.23
CA LEU A 75 0.82 18.18 32.51
C LEU A 75 1.42 18.91 33.71
N GLN A 76 1.74 18.19 34.78
CA GLN A 76 2.39 18.76 35.97
C GLN A 76 3.78 19.30 35.65
N GLU A 77 4.60 18.53 34.94
CA GLU A 77 5.96 18.92 34.56
C GLU A 77 5.95 20.22 33.73
N LYS A 78 5.03 20.33 32.76
CA LYS A 78 4.92 21.53 31.94
C LYS A 78 4.33 22.72 32.68
N ALA A 79 3.27 22.52 33.47
CA ALA A 79 2.64 23.59 34.25
C ALA A 79 3.58 24.14 35.33
N SER A 80 4.52 23.32 35.83
CA SER A 80 5.52 23.74 36.80
C SER A 80 6.43 24.87 36.31
N SER A 81 6.57 25.03 34.99
CA SER A 81 7.29 26.16 34.40
C SER A 81 6.60 27.52 34.62
N MET A 82 5.28 27.50 34.81
CA MET A 82 4.47 28.68 35.09
C MET A 82 4.28 28.88 36.60
N ASP A 83 4.06 27.80 37.34
CA ASP A 83 3.92 27.82 38.80
C ASP A 83 4.56 26.57 39.41
N SER A 84 5.72 26.73 40.06
CA SER A 84 6.49 25.63 40.64
C SER A 84 5.80 24.94 41.82
N SER A 85 4.71 25.49 42.35
CA SER A 85 3.95 24.88 43.45
C SER A 85 2.96 23.80 43.00
N VAL A 86 2.73 23.66 41.69
CA VAL A 86 1.74 22.73 41.15
C VAL A 86 2.12 21.28 41.38
N THR A 87 1.17 20.46 41.84
CA THR A 87 1.36 19.03 42.08
C THR A 87 0.34 18.19 41.30
N VAL A 88 0.53 16.86 41.31
CA VAL A 88 -0.42 15.91 40.70
C VAL A 88 -1.70 15.68 41.53
N GLU A 89 -1.84 16.35 42.68
CA GLU A 89 -2.98 16.15 43.57
C GLU A 89 -4.27 16.78 43.00
N ALA A 90 -5.39 16.07 43.19
CA ALA A 90 -6.72 16.49 42.78
C ALA A 90 -7.29 17.54 43.76
N ASN A 91 -6.97 18.82 43.54
CA ASN A 91 -7.50 19.92 44.35
C ASN A 91 -7.80 21.16 43.50
N ALA A 92 -8.62 22.08 44.04
CA ALA A 92 -9.08 23.28 43.34
C ALA A 92 -7.93 24.24 42.97
N THR A 93 -6.86 24.29 43.79
CA THR A 93 -5.69 25.14 43.53
C THR A 93 -4.94 24.66 42.29
N ASN A 94 -4.59 23.37 42.23
CA ASN A 94 -3.93 22.76 41.09
C ASN A 94 -4.81 22.86 39.83
N LYS A 95 -6.13 22.66 39.97
CA LYS A 95 -7.08 22.84 38.87
C LYS A 95 -7.00 24.25 38.26
N ALA A 96 -7.04 25.29 39.10
CA ALA A 96 -6.95 26.67 38.62
C ALA A 96 -5.60 26.97 37.93
N ILE A 97 -4.50 26.40 38.44
CA ILE A 97 -3.19 26.51 37.79
C ILE A 97 -3.21 25.81 36.43
N TYR A 98 -3.73 24.59 36.34
CA TYR A 98 -3.84 23.86 35.07
C TYR A 98 -4.74 24.57 34.06
N GLU A 99 -5.90 25.09 34.49
CA GLU A 99 -6.80 25.89 33.65
C GLU A 99 -6.10 27.14 33.12
N LYS A 100 -5.33 27.84 33.96
CA LYS A 100 -4.53 29.00 33.53
C LYS A 100 -3.46 28.60 32.51
N TYR A 101 -2.77 27.48 32.74
CA TYR A 101 -1.74 26.96 31.84
C TYR A 101 -2.30 26.62 30.46
N ILE A 102 -3.40 25.85 30.39
CA ILE A 102 -4.01 25.47 29.10
C ILE A 102 -4.62 26.69 28.37
N ASN A 103 -5.18 27.65 29.10
CA ASN A 103 -5.69 28.89 28.50
C ASN A 103 -4.55 29.71 27.89
N GLN A 104 -3.37 29.70 28.50
CA GLN A 104 -2.17 30.32 27.95
C GLN A 104 -1.64 29.59 26.71
N LEU A 105 -1.72 28.24 26.68
CA LEU A 105 -1.40 27.47 25.48
C LEU A 105 -2.32 27.83 24.30
N GLY A 106 -3.59 28.11 24.57
CA GLY A 106 -4.58 28.45 23.55
C GLY A 106 -4.95 27.26 22.67
N HIS A 107 -5.25 27.49 21.39
CA HIS A 107 -5.44 26.44 20.35
C HIS A 107 -6.47 25.32 20.61
N GLY A 108 -7.35 25.47 21.61
CA GLY A 108 -8.42 24.51 21.90
C GLY A 108 -8.01 23.37 22.83
N TRP A 109 -6.98 23.56 23.68
CA TRP A 109 -6.70 22.65 24.79
C TRP A 109 -7.86 22.60 25.79
N THR A 110 -8.18 21.41 26.28
CA THR A 110 -9.23 21.15 27.27
C THR A 110 -8.68 20.37 28.45
N LEU A 111 -9.10 20.75 29.67
CA LEU A 111 -8.78 20.01 30.89
C LEU A 111 -9.76 18.86 31.06
N GLY A 112 -9.24 17.65 31.21
CA GLY A 112 -9.99 16.47 31.65
C GLY A 112 -9.66 16.12 33.10
N GLU A 113 -10.56 15.34 33.70
CA GLU A 113 -10.41 14.83 35.06
C GLU A 113 -10.66 13.32 35.04
N PHE A 114 -9.75 12.56 35.65
CA PHE A 114 -9.86 11.12 35.78
C PHE A 114 -10.92 10.74 36.82
N THR A 115 -11.72 9.72 36.53
CA THR A 115 -12.94 9.42 37.31
C THR A 115 -12.65 8.84 38.70
N GLU A 116 -11.60 8.02 38.85
CA GLU A 116 -11.28 7.36 40.12
C GLU A 116 -10.33 8.22 40.98
N SER A 117 -9.26 8.75 40.39
CA SER A 117 -8.24 9.52 41.11
C SER A 117 -8.55 11.00 41.26
N GLY A 118 -9.45 11.57 40.43
CA GLY A 118 -9.68 13.01 40.33
C GLY A 118 -8.48 13.79 39.75
N GLN A 119 -7.43 13.09 39.30
CA GLN A 119 -6.25 13.73 38.71
C GLN A 119 -6.59 14.36 37.37
N PHE A 120 -5.87 15.43 37.04
CA PHE A 120 -6.11 16.18 35.81
C PHE A 120 -5.21 15.71 34.67
N TYR A 121 -5.75 15.74 33.46
CA TYR A 121 -5.02 15.55 32.22
C TYR A 121 -5.46 16.62 31.22
N ALA A 122 -4.70 16.84 30.15
CA ALA A 122 -5.06 17.81 29.13
C ALA A 122 -5.06 17.19 27.73
N THR A 123 -6.02 17.58 26.90
CA THR A 123 -6.11 17.13 25.51
C THR A 123 -6.36 18.29 24.56
N ARG A 124 -5.86 18.21 23.32
CA ARG A 124 -6.24 19.10 22.22
C ARG A 124 -6.69 18.26 21.04
N GLU A 125 -7.92 18.45 20.58
CA GLU A 125 -8.37 17.81 19.33
C GLU A 125 -7.64 18.42 18.14
N ILE A 126 -6.93 17.59 17.37
CA ILE A 126 -6.25 18.04 16.15
C ILE A 126 -7.29 18.14 15.04
N PRO A 127 -7.56 19.33 14.47
CA PRO A 127 -8.53 19.46 13.38
C PRO A 127 -8.14 18.66 12.14
N ILE A 128 -9.13 18.25 11.34
CA ILE A 128 -8.89 17.39 10.18
C ILE A 128 -7.91 17.99 9.16
N PHE A 129 -7.95 19.30 8.93
CA PHE A 129 -7.04 19.96 8.00
C PHE A 129 -5.58 19.91 8.49
N GLU A 130 -5.37 20.01 9.80
CA GLU A 130 -4.05 19.90 10.43
C GLU A 130 -3.54 18.46 10.35
N ARG A 131 -4.40 17.46 10.59
CA ARG A 131 -4.04 16.05 10.39
C ARG A 131 -3.65 15.73 8.94
N VAL A 132 -4.41 16.23 7.97
CA VAL A 132 -4.10 16.08 6.54
C VAL A 132 -2.77 16.75 6.21
N PHE A 133 -2.54 17.96 6.73
CA PHE A 133 -1.26 18.65 6.57
C PHE A 133 -0.10 17.84 7.15
N HIS A 134 -0.22 17.35 8.39
CA HIS A 134 0.77 16.50 9.06
C HIS A 134 1.05 15.23 8.26
N PHE A 135 0.02 14.59 7.70
CA PHE A 135 0.19 13.41 6.85
C PHE A 135 1.08 13.73 5.64
N TYR A 136 0.80 14.79 4.88
CA TYR A 136 1.62 15.14 3.70
C TYR A 136 2.98 15.73 4.05
N ALA A 137 3.08 16.50 5.14
CA ALA A 137 4.34 17.05 5.62
C ALA A 137 5.33 15.94 5.99
N ASN A 138 4.83 14.81 6.49
CA ASN A 138 5.64 13.66 6.88
C ASN A 138 5.69 12.54 5.82
N LEU A 139 4.95 12.65 4.71
CA LEU A 139 4.81 11.57 3.72
C LEU A 139 6.15 11.13 3.12
N ILE A 140 7.05 12.07 2.85
CA ILE A 140 8.39 11.79 2.33
C ILE A 140 9.38 11.87 3.49
N ASP A 141 9.89 10.73 3.90
CA ASP A 141 10.89 10.60 4.96
C ASP A 141 12.30 10.47 4.34
N ILE A 142 13.11 11.52 4.50
CA ILE A 142 14.50 11.52 4.01
C ILE A 142 15.42 11.14 5.17
N ASP A 143 16.24 10.13 4.96
CA ASP A 143 17.25 9.69 5.92
C ASP A 143 18.52 10.55 5.78
N HIS A 144 19.10 10.94 6.91
CA HIS A 144 20.29 11.80 6.95
C HIS A 144 21.06 11.61 8.26
N THR A 145 22.31 12.07 8.32
CA THR A 145 23.21 11.85 9.47
C THR A 145 22.78 12.51 10.79
N ASN A 146 21.78 13.39 10.75
CA ASN A 146 21.23 14.07 11.93
C ASN A 146 19.83 13.54 12.29
N LYS A 147 19.39 12.45 11.66
CA LYS A 147 18.04 11.90 11.83
C LYS A 147 17.86 11.30 13.22
N ILE A 148 18.87 10.59 13.72
CA ILE A 148 18.86 10.01 15.05
C ILE A 148 19.46 11.01 16.05
N GLN A 149 18.67 11.31 17.08
CA GLN A 149 19.05 12.11 18.23
C GLN A 149 18.64 11.31 19.47
N ASP A 150 19.60 10.59 20.04
CA ASP A 150 19.37 9.68 21.15
C ASP A 150 20.09 10.21 22.40
N PRO A 151 19.36 10.66 23.43
CA PRO A 151 19.95 11.13 24.69
C PRO A 151 20.78 10.06 25.42
N GLU A 152 20.50 8.78 25.19
CA GLU A 152 21.25 7.67 25.79
C GLU A 152 22.55 7.36 25.04
N ASN A 153 22.72 7.92 23.84
CA ASN A 153 23.90 7.77 23.00
C ASN A 153 24.34 9.13 22.39
N PRO A 154 24.75 10.10 23.23
CA PRO A 154 25.05 11.46 22.78
C PRO A 154 26.28 11.51 21.86
N ASP A 155 27.22 10.58 22.02
CA ASP A 155 28.47 10.49 21.27
C ASP A 155 28.34 9.68 19.96
N LEU A 156 27.10 9.44 19.50
CA LEU A 156 26.84 8.74 18.24
C LEU A 156 27.57 9.43 17.09
N LYS A 157 28.52 8.71 16.48
CA LYS A 157 29.27 9.19 15.32
C LYS A 157 28.31 9.53 14.18
N ARG A 158 28.58 10.61 13.45
CA ARG A 158 27.75 11.07 12.33
C ARG A 158 28.59 11.10 11.05
N TYR A 159 28.27 10.24 10.09
CA TYR A 159 29.00 10.17 8.82
C TYR A 159 28.19 9.49 7.74
N LEU A 160 28.56 9.77 6.49
CA LEU A 160 28.23 8.97 5.31
C LEU A 160 29.53 8.56 4.64
N ARG A 161 29.71 7.27 4.37
CA ARG A 161 30.91 6.79 3.65
C ARG A 161 30.58 5.60 2.79
N PHE A 162 31.23 5.54 1.63
CA PHE A 162 31.27 4.32 0.85
C PHE A 162 32.31 3.38 1.43
N GLU A 163 31.90 2.16 1.76
CA GLU A 163 32.81 1.13 2.24
C GLU A 163 32.40 -0.25 1.75
N ASN A 164 33.36 -1.17 1.76
CA ASN A 164 33.12 -2.58 1.52
C ASN A 164 32.81 -3.25 2.86
N ASP A 165 31.53 -3.24 3.26
CA ASP A 165 31.08 -3.78 4.54
C ASP A 165 31.21 -5.32 4.52
N PRO A 166 31.82 -5.96 5.53
CA PRO A 166 31.99 -7.42 5.56
C PRO A 166 30.69 -8.21 5.45
N ALA A 167 29.56 -7.65 5.87
CA ALA A 167 28.25 -8.30 5.89
C ALA A 167 27.54 -8.28 4.54
N ILE A 168 27.68 -7.20 3.77
CA ILE A 168 26.88 -6.98 2.54
C ILE A 168 27.68 -6.54 1.31
N GLY A 169 28.99 -6.29 1.46
CA GLY A 169 29.85 -5.78 0.41
C GLY A 169 29.80 -4.25 0.26
N TRP A 170 30.10 -3.77 -0.95
CA TRP A 170 30.09 -2.34 -1.27
C TRP A 170 28.74 -1.69 -1.00
N SER A 171 28.74 -0.67 -0.15
CA SER A 171 27.54 0.07 0.22
C SER A 171 27.88 1.49 0.68
N LEU A 172 26.89 2.37 0.60
CA LEU A 172 26.90 3.66 1.29
C LEU A 172 26.38 3.43 2.72
N VAL A 173 27.29 3.48 3.69
CA VAL A 173 26.99 3.31 5.11
C VAL A 173 26.80 4.67 5.76
N GLY A 174 25.74 4.78 6.55
CA GLY A 174 25.40 5.95 7.35
C GLY A 174 25.48 5.67 8.85
N SER A 175 25.92 6.69 9.59
CA SER A 175 25.79 6.75 11.04
C SER A 175 25.12 8.07 11.45
N GLY A 176 24.23 8.00 12.44
CA GLY A 176 23.27 9.07 12.74
C GLY A 176 22.04 9.09 11.83
N THR A 177 21.95 8.14 10.89
CA THR A 177 20.81 7.82 10.02
C THR A 177 19.90 6.78 10.67
N LYS A 178 18.65 6.67 10.22
CA LYS A 178 17.72 5.60 10.64
C LYS A 178 18.19 4.23 10.15
N HIS A 179 18.64 4.14 8.90
CA HIS A 179 19.16 2.90 8.31
C HIS A 179 20.69 2.94 8.27
N LYS A 180 21.33 1.79 8.53
CA LYS A 180 22.79 1.66 8.39
C LYS A 180 23.22 1.73 6.93
N TYR A 181 22.51 1.01 6.07
CA TYR A 181 22.83 0.93 4.64
C TYR A 181 21.87 1.81 3.86
N LEU A 182 22.37 2.92 3.31
CA LEU A 182 21.57 3.86 2.53
C LEU A 182 21.51 3.51 1.05
N LEU A 183 22.57 2.91 0.51
CA LEU A 183 22.65 2.40 -0.86
C LEU A 183 23.44 1.10 -0.85
N TYR A 184 22.90 0.03 -1.41
CA TYR A 184 23.57 -1.26 -1.47
C TYR A 184 23.20 -2.05 -2.72
N PHE A 185 23.98 -3.09 -3.00
CA PHE A 185 23.84 -3.91 -4.20
C PHE A 185 23.72 -5.37 -3.80
N ASN A 186 22.76 -6.07 -4.39
CA ASN A 186 22.63 -7.51 -4.21
C ASN A 186 22.01 -8.17 -5.47
N SER A 187 21.82 -9.49 -5.44
CA SER A 187 21.28 -10.24 -6.57
C SER A 187 19.75 -10.18 -6.71
N GLN A 188 19.04 -9.47 -5.82
CA GLN A 188 17.60 -9.30 -5.89
C GLN A 188 17.28 -8.07 -6.73
N PHE A 189 16.39 -8.21 -7.72
CA PHE A 189 15.94 -7.08 -8.52
C PHE A 189 15.02 -6.16 -7.69
N PRO A 190 15.19 -4.82 -7.73
CA PRO A 190 16.21 -4.09 -8.48
C PRO A 190 17.60 -4.30 -7.88
N PHE A 191 18.63 -4.57 -8.70
CA PHE A 191 19.99 -4.89 -8.20
C PHE A 191 20.66 -3.75 -7.41
N VAL A 192 20.06 -2.56 -7.43
CA VAL A 192 20.46 -1.37 -6.67
C VAL A 192 19.31 -1.02 -5.73
N HIS A 193 19.60 -0.95 -4.44
CA HIS A 193 18.62 -0.69 -3.39
C HIS A 193 18.96 0.58 -2.64
N GLN A 194 17.94 1.34 -2.24
CA GLN A 194 18.11 2.59 -1.52
C GLN A 194 17.21 2.67 -0.29
N ASN A 195 17.71 3.26 0.79
CA ASN A 195 16.98 3.52 2.04
C ASN A 195 17.04 5.01 2.46
N PHE A 196 17.53 5.90 1.58
CA PHE A 196 17.68 7.32 1.91
C PHE A 196 16.40 8.15 1.67
N VAL A 197 15.44 7.65 0.88
CA VAL A 197 14.10 8.25 0.71
C VAL A 197 13.05 7.17 0.92
N ASN A 198 12.18 7.37 1.90
CA ASN A 198 11.11 6.44 2.28
C ASN A 198 9.75 7.14 2.25
N LEU A 199 8.68 6.35 2.11
CA LEU A 199 7.32 6.83 2.27
C LEU A 199 6.82 6.51 3.66
N ASN A 200 6.41 7.52 4.42
CA ASN A 200 5.74 7.34 5.70
C ASN A 200 4.21 7.39 5.49
N LEU A 201 3.59 6.22 5.53
CA LEU A 201 2.13 6.07 5.43
C LEU A 201 1.47 5.91 6.80
N GLY A 202 2.20 6.23 7.88
CA GLY A 202 1.81 6.00 9.26
C GLY A 202 2.05 4.57 9.72
N ASP A 203 1.73 4.33 10.99
CA ASP A 203 1.82 3.02 11.63
C ASP A 203 0.48 2.30 11.66
N SER A 204 0.56 0.99 11.52
CA SER A 204 -0.59 0.09 11.53
C SER A 204 -1.10 -0.11 12.96
N TYR A 205 -2.41 0.08 13.18
CA TYR A 205 -3.07 -0.15 14.46
C TYR A 205 -4.59 -0.35 14.27
N PRO A 206 -5.27 -1.28 14.97
CA PRO A 206 -4.75 -2.19 16.01
C PRO A 206 -4.07 -3.44 15.44
N THR A 207 -4.30 -3.76 14.17
CA THR A 207 -3.63 -4.89 13.51
C THR A 207 -2.19 -4.52 13.17
N TYR A 208 -1.24 -5.44 13.35
CA TYR A 208 0.21 -5.15 13.22
C TYR A 208 0.66 -3.94 14.03
N ALA A 209 0.21 -3.85 15.29
CA ALA A 209 0.38 -2.69 16.15
C ALA A 209 1.81 -2.14 16.13
N ASN A 210 1.93 -0.84 15.82
CA ASN A 210 3.19 -0.08 15.77
C ASN A 210 4.19 -0.56 14.70
N THR A 211 3.70 -1.26 13.66
CA THR A 211 4.50 -1.56 12.47
C THR A 211 4.17 -0.57 11.36
N PRO A 212 5.16 0.06 10.72
CA PRO A 212 4.92 0.96 9.59
C PRO A 212 4.08 0.31 8.50
N VAL A 213 3.09 1.03 7.97
CA VAL A 213 2.16 0.53 6.94
C VAL A 213 2.91 -0.04 5.72
N LEU A 214 3.96 0.67 5.27
CA LEU A 214 4.77 0.22 4.14
C LEU A 214 5.44 -1.12 4.44
N GLN A 215 6.01 -1.29 5.63
CA GLN A 215 6.63 -2.55 6.06
C GLN A 215 5.63 -3.70 6.08
N VAL A 216 4.41 -3.50 6.59
CA VAL A 216 3.38 -4.56 6.63
C VAL A 216 3.08 -5.13 5.24
N ILE A 217 3.03 -4.28 4.21
CA ILE A 217 2.68 -4.70 2.85
C ILE A 217 3.89 -5.17 2.03
N THR A 218 5.12 -4.76 2.38
CA THR A 218 6.36 -5.14 1.68
C THR A 218 7.14 -6.26 2.34
N GLN A 219 6.92 -6.56 3.62
CA GLN A 219 7.55 -7.68 4.30
C GLN A 219 7.03 -9.02 3.77
N GLY A 220 7.91 -10.02 3.69
CA GLY A 220 7.52 -11.37 3.29
C GLY A 220 6.60 -12.05 4.32
N GLN A 221 6.05 -13.20 3.96
CA GLN A 221 4.95 -13.84 4.69
C GLN A 221 5.25 -15.30 5.05
N GLY A 222 4.45 -15.84 5.98
CA GLY A 222 4.57 -17.22 6.45
C GLY A 222 5.70 -17.41 7.45
N GLN A 223 6.38 -18.55 7.38
CA GLN A 223 7.49 -18.85 8.26
C GLN A 223 8.73 -18.04 7.87
N THR A 224 9.58 -17.76 8.86
CA THR A 224 10.88 -17.12 8.60
C THR A 224 11.78 -18.07 7.80
N LYS A 225 12.59 -17.48 6.92
CA LYS A 225 13.52 -18.21 6.06
C LYS A 225 14.91 -18.15 6.67
N THR A 226 15.31 -19.23 7.32
CA THR A 226 16.65 -19.36 7.89
C THR A 226 17.69 -19.65 6.80
N ALA A 227 18.78 -18.89 6.80
CA ALA A 227 19.94 -19.10 5.92
C ALA A 227 21.25 -18.78 6.66
N GLN A 228 22.38 -19.09 6.04
CA GLN A 228 23.67 -18.62 6.56
C GLN A 228 23.80 -17.12 6.24
N VAL A 229 23.84 -16.29 7.28
CA VAL A 229 23.96 -14.84 7.20
C VAL A 229 25.35 -14.43 7.69
N GLN A 230 26.01 -13.54 6.94
CA GLN A 230 27.27 -12.93 7.35
C GLN A 230 26.97 -11.73 8.25
N PHE A 231 27.29 -11.84 9.55
CA PHE A 231 27.23 -10.72 10.48
C PHE A 231 28.62 -10.08 10.65
N PRO A 232 28.71 -8.88 11.26
CA PRO A 232 29.99 -8.29 11.63
C PRO A 232 30.87 -9.20 12.50
N THR A 233 30.27 -10.00 13.39
CA THR A 233 31.01 -10.93 14.26
C THR A 233 31.28 -12.30 13.64
N GLY A 234 30.80 -12.56 12.42
CA GLY A 234 30.99 -13.82 11.70
C GLY A 234 29.72 -14.41 11.09
N LYS A 235 29.84 -15.58 10.45
CA LYS A 235 28.70 -16.27 9.84
C LYS A 235 27.85 -16.97 10.88
N LYS A 236 26.54 -16.78 10.82
CA LYS A 236 25.57 -17.47 11.68
C LYS A 236 24.35 -17.90 10.88
N THR A 237 23.73 -18.99 11.31
CA THR A 237 22.44 -19.44 10.77
C THR A 237 21.33 -18.60 11.39
N SER A 238 20.65 -17.79 10.58
CA SER A 238 19.62 -16.86 11.05
C SER A 238 18.61 -16.55 9.93
N SER A 239 17.43 -16.06 10.30
CA SER A 239 16.45 -15.52 9.34
C SER A 239 16.57 -14.02 9.13
N VAL A 240 17.50 -13.34 9.79
CA VAL A 240 17.67 -11.89 9.70
C VAL A 240 17.88 -11.43 8.26
N ASN A 241 17.16 -10.38 7.87
CA ASN A 241 17.51 -9.59 6.70
C ASN A 241 18.62 -8.63 7.08
N ILE A 242 19.86 -8.99 6.75
CA ILE A 242 21.03 -8.17 7.10
C ILE A 242 20.99 -6.78 6.48
N TYR A 243 20.26 -6.58 5.38
CA TYR A 243 20.18 -5.29 4.69
C TYR A 243 19.21 -4.30 5.35
N SER A 244 18.31 -4.76 6.24
CA SER A 244 17.29 -3.91 6.89
C SER A 244 17.73 -3.38 8.26
N ARG A 245 19.05 -3.27 8.49
CA ARG A 245 19.61 -2.77 9.74
C ARG A 245 19.21 -1.32 9.99
N THR A 246 18.55 -1.10 11.12
CA THR A 246 18.09 0.21 11.60
C THR A 246 18.65 0.51 12.98
N TYR A 247 18.67 1.79 13.33
CA TYR A 247 19.16 2.27 14.61
C TYR A 247 18.30 1.73 15.76
N LYS A 248 18.96 1.26 16.81
CA LYS A 248 18.39 0.91 18.11
C LYS A 248 19.38 1.35 19.18
N SER A 249 18.91 1.99 20.24
CA SER A 249 19.82 2.43 21.32
C SER A 249 20.62 1.22 21.83
N PRO A 250 21.96 1.33 21.99
CA PRO A 250 22.77 0.24 22.52
C PRO A 250 22.30 -0.27 23.89
N SER A 251 21.64 0.58 24.70
CA SER A 251 21.04 0.20 25.99
C SER A 251 19.88 -0.80 25.84
N GLN A 252 19.19 -0.77 24.69
CA GLN A 252 18.05 -1.61 24.36
C GLN A 252 18.46 -2.87 23.59
N ALA A 253 19.72 -2.98 23.20
CA ALA A 253 20.22 -4.12 22.44
C ALA A 253 20.23 -5.39 23.30
N ASP A 254 19.67 -6.48 22.79
CA ASP A 254 19.64 -7.75 23.51
C ASP A 254 20.98 -8.51 23.38
N SER A 255 21.17 -9.54 24.19
CA SER A 255 22.42 -10.32 24.20
C SER A 255 22.70 -11.05 22.88
N ARG A 256 21.67 -11.41 22.10
CA ARG A 256 21.82 -12.08 20.80
C ARG A 256 22.21 -11.09 19.72
N GLU A 257 21.64 -9.89 19.76
CA GLU A 257 21.99 -8.75 18.92
C GLU A 257 23.45 -8.36 19.17
N VAL A 258 23.85 -8.14 20.42
CA VAL A 258 25.24 -7.83 20.79
C VAL A 258 26.21 -8.91 20.33
N ALA A 259 25.85 -10.20 20.50
CA ALA A 259 26.68 -11.30 20.02
C ALA A 259 26.83 -11.31 18.49
N SER A 260 25.88 -10.75 17.74
CA SER A 260 25.84 -10.79 16.27
C SER A 260 26.43 -9.53 15.64
N TYR A 261 26.20 -8.35 16.20
CA TYR A 261 26.67 -7.09 15.64
C TYR A 261 27.86 -6.49 16.37
N GLY A 262 28.12 -6.89 17.61
CA GLY A 262 29.09 -6.27 18.51
C GLY A 262 28.40 -5.36 19.53
N LYS A 263 29.11 -5.08 20.64
CA LYS A 263 28.59 -4.28 21.76
C LYS A 263 28.39 -2.80 21.40
N ASP A 264 29.24 -2.27 20.53
CA ASP A 264 29.29 -0.84 20.21
C ASP A 264 28.59 -0.50 18.87
N ASP A 265 27.91 -1.46 18.23
CA ASP A 265 27.19 -1.21 16.98
C ASP A 265 25.73 -0.84 17.29
N PRO A 266 25.30 0.41 17.03
CA PRO A 266 23.94 0.85 17.35
C PRO A 266 22.91 0.46 16.27
N TYR A 267 23.31 -0.28 15.25
CA TYR A 267 22.41 -0.70 14.16
C TYR A 267 22.09 -2.19 14.27
N THR A 268 21.39 -2.57 15.34
CA THR A 268 21.07 -3.96 15.67
C THR A 268 19.65 -4.37 15.32
N ALA A 269 18.72 -3.42 15.16
CA ALA A 269 17.35 -3.71 14.79
C ALA A 269 17.28 -4.16 13.32
N THR A 270 16.65 -5.31 13.07
CA THR A 270 16.52 -5.88 11.73
C THR A 270 15.18 -6.55 11.54
N GLU A 271 14.73 -6.56 10.29
CA GLU A 271 13.61 -7.40 9.86
C GLU A 271 14.05 -8.86 9.63
N SER A 272 13.08 -9.75 9.46
CA SER A 272 13.33 -11.13 9.06
C SER A 272 13.03 -11.34 7.57
N ASN A 273 13.82 -12.22 6.95
CA ASN A 273 13.46 -12.85 5.69
C ASN A 273 12.39 -13.92 5.94
N TYR A 274 11.47 -14.04 5.00
CA TYR A 274 10.37 -14.99 5.06
C TYR A 274 10.40 -15.94 3.86
N GLN A 275 9.74 -17.09 4.01
CA GLN A 275 9.66 -18.11 2.97
C GLN A 275 8.79 -17.66 1.79
N TYR A 276 7.73 -16.88 2.07
CA TYR A 276 6.76 -16.47 1.05
C TYR A 276 6.85 -14.99 0.71
N PRO A 277 6.39 -14.59 -0.49
CA PRO A 277 6.39 -13.20 -0.92
C PRO A 277 5.51 -12.30 -0.05
N SER A 278 5.78 -11.01 -0.13
CA SER A 278 4.99 -9.98 0.53
C SER A 278 3.62 -9.78 -0.10
N MET A 279 2.73 -9.07 0.59
CA MET A 279 1.36 -8.83 0.10
C MET A 279 1.37 -8.12 -1.26
N ILE A 280 2.27 -7.14 -1.43
CA ILE A 280 2.40 -6.43 -2.71
C ILE A 280 2.85 -7.36 -3.85
N VAL A 281 3.83 -8.23 -3.59
CA VAL A 281 4.33 -9.17 -4.60
C VAL A 281 3.29 -10.23 -4.92
N SER A 282 2.64 -10.82 -3.91
CA SER A 282 1.60 -11.82 -4.09
C SER A 282 0.40 -11.28 -4.88
N SER A 283 -0.09 -10.08 -4.55
CA SER A 283 -1.15 -9.42 -5.33
C SER A 283 -0.70 -9.07 -6.75
N ALA A 284 0.55 -8.62 -6.93
CA ALA A 284 1.09 -8.30 -8.25
C ALA A 284 1.18 -9.54 -9.15
N ILE A 285 1.67 -10.68 -8.62
CA ILE A 285 1.76 -11.94 -9.37
C ILE A 285 0.38 -12.36 -9.86
N THR A 286 -0.58 -12.53 -8.95
CA THR A 286 -1.93 -12.98 -9.30
C THR A 286 -2.63 -11.99 -10.21
N GLY A 287 -2.48 -10.68 -9.95
CA GLY A 287 -3.09 -9.63 -10.74
C GLY A 287 -2.54 -9.55 -12.16
N LEU A 288 -1.23 -9.67 -12.35
CA LEU A 288 -0.61 -9.68 -13.68
C LEU A 288 -1.01 -10.92 -14.48
N ILE A 289 -1.03 -12.11 -13.87
CA ILE A 289 -1.52 -13.33 -14.53
C ILE A 289 -3.00 -13.14 -14.92
N GLY A 290 -3.82 -12.63 -14.00
CA GLY A 290 -5.24 -12.34 -14.27
C GLY A 290 -5.42 -11.34 -15.42
N LEU A 291 -4.63 -10.27 -15.47
CA LEU A 291 -4.64 -9.29 -16.56
C LEU A 291 -4.29 -9.95 -17.90
N VAL A 292 -3.23 -10.77 -17.93
CA VAL A 292 -2.84 -11.51 -19.14
C VAL A 292 -3.95 -12.45 -19.58
N LEU A 293 -4.55 -13.21 -18.66
CA LEU A 293 -5.69 -14.08 -18.97
C LEU A 293 -6.89 -13.29 -19.49
N ALA A 294 -7.19 -12.12 -18.92
CA ALA A 294 -8.28 -11.27 -19.37
C ALA A 294 -8.10 -10.90 -20.86
N TYR A 295 -6.91 -10.44 -21.25
CA TYR A 295 -6.63 -10.07 -22.65
C TYR A 295 -6.48 -11.29 -23.56
N ALA A 296 -5.89 -12.38 -23.07
CA ALA A 296 -5.75 -13.62 -23.82
C ALA A 296 -7.11 -14.23 -24.20
N LEU A 297 -8.13 -14.05 -23.35
CA LEU A 297 -9.51 -14.45 -23.65
C LEU A 297 -10.24 -13.38 -24.47
N ALA A 298 -10.13 -12.12 -24.09
CA ALA A 298 -10.90 -11.03 -24.68
C ALA A 298 -10.51 -10.74 -26.13
N VAL A 299 -9.22 -10.78 -26.46
CA VAL A 299 -8.72 -10.42 -27.80
C VAL A 299 -9.22 -11.39 -28.86
N PRO A 300 -9.05 -12.72 -28.73
CA PRO A 300 -9.58 -13.67 -29.70
C PRO A 300 -11.10 -13.64 -29.77
N LEU A 301 -11.80 -13.60 -28.63
CA LEU A 301 -13.27 -13.60 -28.60
C LEU A 301 -13.85 -12.33 -29.25
N GLY A 302 -13.40 -11.15 -28.83
CA GLY A 302 -13.87 -9.89 -29.39
C GLY A 302 -13.57 -9.76 -30.89
N SER A 303 -12.39 -10.22 -31.32
CA SER A 303 -12.03 -10.23 -32.74
C SER A 303 -12.87 -11.22 -33.55
N ALA A 304 -13.16 -12.40 -33.01
CA ALA A 304 -14.03 -13.39 -33.64
C ALA A 304 -15.47 -12.86 -33.76
N MET A 305 -16.00 -12.25 -32.69
CA MET A 305 -17.33 -11.63 -32.70
C MET A 305 -17.45 -10.53 -33.76
N ALA A 306 -16.43 -9.68 -33.91
CA ALA A 306 -16.42 -8.63 -34.93
C ALA A 306 -16.31 -9.20 -36.36
N ARG A 307 -15.50 -10.25 -36.55
CA ARG A 307 -15.32 -10.89 -37.85
C ARG A 307 -16.59 -11.62 -38.31
N PHE A 308 -17.26 -12.29 -37.38
CA PHE A 308 -18.48 -13.04 -37.64
C PHE A 308 -19.72 -12.29 -37.15
N LYS A 309 -19.74 -10.97 -37.36
CA LYS A 309 -20.81 -10.06 -36.92
C LYS A 309 -22.18 -10.58 -37.35
N ASN A 310 -23.16 -10.50 -36.45
CA ASN A 310 -24.55 -10.95 -36.64
C ASN A 310 -24.72 -12.46 -36.91
N THR A 311 -23.69 -13.27 -36.73
CA THR A 311 -23.81 -14.74 -36.75
C THR A 311 -23.99 -15.29 -35.33
N TRP A 312 -24.21 -16.61 -35.22
CA TRP A 312 -24.33 -17.25 -33.92
C TRP A 312 -23.08 -17.09 -33.03
N ILE A 313 -21.87 -16.99 -33.60
CA ILE A 313 -20.63 -16.77 -32.84
C ILE A 313 -20.71 -15.43 -32.11
N ASP A 314 -21.15 -14.40 -32.82
CA ASP A 314 -21.32 -13.05 -32.27
C ASP A 314 -22.44 -13.01 -31.24
N SER A 315 -23.63 -13.50 -31.59
CA SER A 315 -24.81 -13.47 -30.73
C SER A 315 -24.62 -14.29 -29.45
N LEU A 316 -24.10 -15.53 -29.55
CA LEU A 316 -23.87 -16.40 -28.39
C LEU A 316 -22.77 -15.85 -27.49
N SER A 317 -21.64 -15.40 -28.06
CA SER A 317 -20.57 -14.80 -27.27
C SER A 317 -21.03 -13.52 -26.59
N THR A 318 -21.80 -12.66 -27.28
CA THR A 318 -22.37 -11.46 -26.68
C THR A 318 -23.30 -11.81 -25.52
N GLY A 319 -24.18 -12.79 -25.69
CA GLY A 319 -25.05 -13.28 -24.62
C GLY A 319 -24.26 -13.81 -23.41
N ALA A 320 -23.27 -14.69 -23.65
CA ALA A 320 -22.44 -15.26 -22.60
C ALA A 320 -21.62 -14.20 -21.86
N LEU A 321 -20.99 -13.25 -22.57
CA LEU A 321 -20.22 -12.16 -21.96
C LEU A 321 -21.13 -11.21 -21.18
N THR A 322 -22.33 -10.91 -21.70
CA THR A 322 -23.31 -10.07 -21.01
C THR A 322 -23.81 -10.75 -19.73
N PHE A 323 -24.06 -12.06 -19.78
CA PHE A 323 -24.40 -12.85 -18.60
C PHE A 323 -23.28 -12.78 -17.54
N LEU A 324 -22.02 -12.98 -17.95
CA LEU A 324 -20.87 -12.88 -17.04
C LEU A 324 -20.74 -11.48 -16.41
N LEU A 325 -21.00 -10.41 -17.17
CA LEU A 325 -21.01 -9.03 -16.66
C LEU A 325 -22.14 -8.77 -15.66
N ALA A 326 -23.28 -9.45 -15.82
CA ALA A 326 -24.43 -9.33 -14.94
C ALA A 326 -24.29 -10.10 -13.64
N LEU A 327 -23.35 -11.06 -13.55
CA LEU A 327 -23.10 -11.82 -12.33
C LEU A 327 -22.50 -10.92 -11.25
N PRO A 328 -23.05 -10.94 -10.02
CA PRO A 328 -22.37 -10.35 -8.88
C PRO A 328 -20.96 -10.93 -8.74
N THR A 329 -19.95 -10.08 -8.54
CA THR A 329 -18.53 -10.51 -8.45
C THR A 329 -18.35 -11.66 -7.46
N ILE A 330 -18.98 -11.57 -6.29
CA ILE A 330 -18.89 -12.61 -5.26
C ILE A 330 -19.45 -13.96 -5.74
N ALA A 331 -20.54 -13.96 -6.52
CA ALA A 331 -21.11 -15.17 -7.07
C ALA A 331 -20.17 -15.84 -8.07
N LEU A 332 -19.53 -15.05 -8.96
CA LEU A 332 -18.52 -15.57 -9.87
C LEU A 332 -17.34 -16.20 -9.14
N VAL A 333 -16.84 -15.55 -8.07
CA VAL A 333 -15.74 -16.09 -7.23
C VAL A 333 -16.13 -17.48 -6.70
N TYR A 334 -17.32 -17.63 -6.12
CA TYR A 334 -17.77 -18.91 -5.56
C TYR A 334 -18.03 -19.97 -6.64
N ILE A 335 -18.61 -19.62 -7.79
CA ILE A 335 -18.81 -20.56 -8.90
C ILE A 335 -17.48 -21.12 -9.38
N VAL A 336 -16.50 -20.25 -9.64
CA VAL A 336 -15.17 -20.68 -10.11
C VAL A 336 -14.44 -21.48 -9.03
N ARG A 337 -14.57 -21.09 -7.75
CA ARG A 337 -14.04 -21.86 -6.61
C ARG A 337 -14.60 -23.29 -6.57
N LEU A 338 -15.92 -23.45 -6.71
CA LEU A 338 -16.59 -24.76 -6.70
C LEU A 338 -16.15 -25.64 -7.88
N ILE A 339 -16.13 -25.08 -9.09
CA ILE A 339 -15.66 -25.78 -10.29
C ILE A 339 -14.18 -26.18 -10.12
N GLY A 340 -13.33 -25.25 -9.67
CA GLY A 340 -11.92 -25.53 -9.42
C GLY A 340 -11.69 -26.64 -8.40
N SER A 341 -12.44 -26.61 -7.30
CA SER A 341 -12.37 -27.66 -6.28
C SER A 341 -12.76 -29.04 -6.82
N SER A 342 -13.72 -29.13 -7.75
CA SER A 342 -14.11 -30.41 -8.37
C SER A 342 -13.03 -31.05 -9.24
N ILE A 343 -12.03 -30.27 -9.67
CA ILE A 343 -10.86 -30.76 -10.43
C ILE A 343 -9.57 -30.75 -9.57
N ALA A 344 -9.72 -30.82 -8.24
CA ALA A 344 -8.64 -30.91 -7.26
C ALA A 344 -7.68 -29.69 -7.22
N LEU A 345 -8.16 -28.50 -7.63
CA LEU A 345 -7.45 -27.25 -7.34
C LEU A 345 -7.78 -26.75 -5.92
N PRO A 346 -6.82 -26.07 -5.24
CA PRO A 346 -7.03 -25.58 -3.88
C PRO A 346 -8.13 -24.52 -3.86
N ASP A 347 -9.16 -24.73 -3.04
CA ASP A 347 -10.29 -23.82 -2.89
C ASP A 347 -10.00 -22.65 -1.93
N SER A 348 -8.84 -22.69 -1.27
CA SER A 348 -8.29 -21.63 -0.43
C SER A 348 -6.76 -21.63 -0.47
N PHE A 349 -6.16 -20.45 -0.32
CA PHE A 349 -4.72 -20.26 -0.42
C PHE A 349 -3.91 -21.01 0.64
N PRO A 350 -4.33 -21.08 1.94
CA PRO A 350 -3.52 -21.74 2.96
C PRO A 350 -3.29 -23.24 2.76
N ILE A 351 -4.08 -23.92 1.92
CA ILE A 351 -3.97 -25.38 1.71
C ILE A 351 -2.61 -25.76 1.14
N LEU A 352 -2.14 -25.06 0.10
CA LEU A 352 -0.83 -25.32 -0.51
C LEU A 352 0.15 -24.15 -0.30
N GLY A 353 -0.36 -22.98 0.11
CA GLY A 353 0.44 -21.81 0.40
C GLY A 353 1.11 -21.20 -0.84
N ALA A 354 2.00 -20.22 -0.60
CA ALA A 354 2.61 -19.45 -1.68
C ALA A 354 3.69 -20.21 -2.47
N GLY A 355 4.18 -21.33 -1.92
CA GLY A 355 5.21 -22.18 -2.54
C GLY A 355 4.69 -23.06 -3.68
N ASP A 356 3.37 -23.20 -3.82
CA ASP A 356 2.74 -24.00 -4.87
C ASP A 356 2.02 -23.10 -5.87
N TRP A 357 2.33 -23.26 -7.16
CA TRP A 357 1.73 -22.46 -8.23
C TRP A 357 0.21 -22.69 -8.34
N ARG A 358 -0.30 -23.85 -7.91
CA ARG A 358 -1.73 -24.18 -7.92
C ARG A 358 -2.56 -23.22 -7.05
N SER A 359 -1.97 -22.66 -5.99
CA SER A 359 -2.59 -21.66 -5.12
C SER A 359 -2.94 -20.35 -5.84
N TYR A 360 -2.32 -20.08 -6.99
CA TYR A 360 -2.51 -18.85 -7.77
C TYR A 360 -3.49 -19.03 -8.93
N VAL A 361 -3.79 -20.27 -9.33
CA VAL A 361 -4.57 -20.60 -10.53
C VAL A 361 -5.99 -20.05 -10.44
N LEU A 362 -6.76 -20.46 -9.43
CA LEU A 362 -8.16 -20.04 -9.31
C LEU A 362 -8.28 -18.53 -9.08
N PRO A 363 -7.51 -17.90 -8.19
CA PRO A 363 -7.52 -16.44 -8.06
C PRO A 363 -7.22 -15.72 -9.38
N ALA A 364 -6.19 -16.14 -10.13
CA ALA A 364 -5.84 -15.50 -11.39
C ALA A 364 -6.92 -15.70 -12.48
N VAL A 365 -7.50 -16.90 -12.58
CA VAL A 365 -8.61 -17.19 -13.52
C VAL A 365 -9.81 -16.29 -13.22
N ILE A 366 -10.17 -16.14 -11.94
CA ILE A 366 -11.27 -15.27 -11.52
C ILE A 366 -11.00 -13.82 -11.96
N LEU A 367 -9.80 -13.28 -11.68
CA LEU A 367 -9.44 -11.91 -12.09
C LEU A 367 -9.47 -11.76 -13.61
N GLY A 368 -9.05 -12.79 -14.36
CA GLY A 368 -9.16 -12.84 -15.81
C GLY A 368 -10.60 -12.81 -16.30
N LEU A 369 -11.48 -13.63 -15.72
CA LEU A 369 -12.89 -13.72 -16.07
C LEU A 369 -13.69 -12.47 -15.68
N LEU A 370 -13.26 -11.73 -14.66
CA LEU A 370 -13.86 -10.43 -14.32
C LEU A 370 -13.53 -9.36 -15.37
N GLY A 371 -12.31 -9.35 -15.90
CA GLY A 371 -11.86 -8.35 -16.88
C GLY A 371 -12.18 -8.68 -18.34
N ALA A 372 -12.22 -9.97 -18.70
CA ALA A 372 -12.37 -10.41 -20.10
C ALA A 372 -13.69 -9.96 -20.77
N PRO A 373 -14.87 -10.08 -20.14
CA PRO A 373 -16.14 -9.81 -20.81
C PRO A 373 -16.28 -8.38 -21.31
N GLY A 374 -16.03 -7.40 -20.44
CA GLY A 374 -16.07 -5.98 -20.82
C GLY A 374 -15.04 -5.66 -21.90
N THR A 375 -13.83 -6.19 -21.76
CA THR A 375 -12.75 -5.98 -22.73
C THR A 375 -13.10 -6.55 -24.11
N ALA A 376 -13.67 -7.76 -24.17
CA ALA A 376 -14.07 -8.41 -25.42
C ALA A 376 -15.16 -7.63 -26.17
N ILE A 377 -16.15 -7.09 -25.45
CA ILE A 377 -17.22 -6.26 -26.02
C ILE A 377 -16.65 -4.98 -26.62
N TRP A 378 -15.72 -4.32 -25.93
CA TRP A 378 -15.06 -3.12 -26.45
C TRP A 378 -14.20 -3.41 -27.68
N ILE A 379 -13.42 -4.49 -27.67
CA ILE A 379 -12.64 -4.93 -28.85
C ILE A 379 -13.56 -5.15 -30.04
N ARG A 380 -14.66 -5.88 -29.84
CA ARG A 380 -15.66 -6.11 -30.86
C ARG A 380 -16.17 -4.79 -31.43
N ARG A 381 -16.57 -3.85 -30.55
CA ARG A 381 -17.09 -2.54 -30.95
C ARG A 381 -16.08 -1.78 -31.81
N TYR A 382 -14.83 -1.66 -31.35
CA TYR A 382 -13.79 -0.95 -32.09
C TYR A 382 -13.54 -1.55 -33.48
N MET A 383 -13.48 -2.88 -33.57
CA MET A 383 -13.28 -3.54 -34.86
C MET A 383 -14.47 -3.35 -35.82
N ILE A 384 -15.70 -3.41 -35.31
CA ILE A 384 -16.90 -3.15 -36.12
C ILE A 384 -16.93 -1.69 -36.61
N ASP A 385 -16.61 -0.73 -35.76
CA ASP A 385 -16.56 0.68 -36.15
C ASP A 385 -15.54 0.91 -37.27
N LEU A 386 -14.36 0.27 -37.16
CA LEU A 386 -13.30 0.32 -38.17
C LEU A 386 -13.68 -0.37 -39.50
N GLN A 387 -14.56 -1.37 -39.52
CA GLN A 387 -15.01 -2.03 -40.76
C GLN A 387 -15.68 -1.08 -41.76
N SER A 388 -16.23 0.04 -41.28
CA SER A 388 -16.93 1.04 -42.09
C SER A 388 -16.03 2.15 -42.66
N GLN A 389 -14.75 2.16 -42.29
CA GLN A 389 -13.80 3.22 -42.65
C GLN A 389 -13.30 3.10 -44.10
N ASP A 390 -12.92 4.23 -44.71
CA ASP A 390 -12.54 4.28 -46.13
C ASP A 390 -11.27 3.46 -46.45
N PHE A 391 -10.33 3.33 -45.50
CA PHE A 391 -9.16 2.48 -45.72
C PHE A 391 -9.53 0.99 -45.89
N VAL A 392 -10.64 0.55 -45.29
CA VAL A 392 -11.17 -0.81 -45.45
C VAL A 392 -11.81 -0.97 -46.84
N ARG A 393 -12.60 0.02 -47.28
CA ARG A 393 -13.18 0.03 -48.63
C ARG A 393 -12.09 0.00 -49.71
N PHE A 394 -11.04 0.78 -49.51
CA PHE A 394 -9.87 0.78 -50.39
C PHE A 394 -9.12 -0.56 -50.39
N ALA A 395 -8.96 -1.19 -49.23
CA ALA A 395 -8.37 -2.54 -49.15
C ALA A 395 -9.22 -3.59 -49.88
N ARG A 396 -10.56 -3.51 -49.78
CA ARG A 396 -11.47 -4.36 -50.58
C ARG A 396 -11.33 -4.11 -52.07
N ALA A 397 -11.28 -2.84 -52.50
CA ALA A 397 -11.08 -2.49 -53.91
C ALA A 397 -9.75 -3.00 -54.48
N LYS A 398 -8.73 -3.17 -53.63
CA LYS A 398 -7.45 -3.81 -53.97
C LYS A 398 -7.50 -5.34 -54.04
N GLY A 399 -8.64 -5.97 -53.74
CA GLY A 399 -8.83 -7.42 -53.80
C GLY A 399 -8.32 -8.19 -52.58
N LEU A 400 -8.03 -7.54 -51.44
CA LEU A 400 -7.63 -8.24 -50.23
C LEU A 400 -8.80 -9.06 -49.66
N SER A 401 -8.49 -10.24 -49.11
CA SER A 401 -9.51 -11.07 -48.46
C SER A 401 -10.02 -10.46 -47.15
N GLU A 402 -11.27 -10.72 -46.75
CA GLU A 402 -11.80 -10.23 -45.46
C GLU A 402 -10.97 -10.69 -44.25
N LYS A 403 -10.31 -11.85 -44.35
CA LYS A 403 -9.39 -12.34 -43.31
C LYS A 403 -8.15 -11.46 -43.21
N GLU A 404 -7.56 -11.09 -44.34
CA GLU A 404 -6.40 -10.18 -44.38
C GLU A 404 -6.77 -8.77 -43.94
N ILE A 405 -7.90 -8.25 -44.41
CA ILE A 405 -8.44 -6.96 -44.00
C ILE A 405 -8.65 -6.92 -42.48
N SER A 406 -9.31 -7.94 -41.92
CA SER A 406 -9.56 -8.01 -40.48
C SER A 406 -8.26 -8.06 -39.68
N ASN A 407 -7.34 -8.98 -40.01
CA ASN A 407 -6.15 -9.22 -39.19
C ASN A 407 -5.04 -8.16 -39.38
N LYS A 408 -4.80 -7.71 -40.61
CA LYS A 408 -3.66 -6.82 -40.93
C LYS A 408 -4.03 -5.34 -40.90
N HIS A 409 -5.28 -5.00 -41.19
CA HIS A 409 -5.71 -3.60 -41.28
C HIS A 409 -6.60 -3.20 -40.11
N ILE A 410 -7.71 -3.90 -39.87
CA ILE A 410 -8.68 -3.53 -38.84
C ILE A 410 -8.09 -3.76 -37.45
N PHE A 411 -7.63 -4.98 -37.14
CA PHE A 411 -7.09 -5.31 -35.82
C PHE A 411 -5.91 -4.41 -35.44
N LYS A 412 -4.99 -4.15 -36.38
CA LYS A 412 -3.86 -3.25 -36.17
C LYS A 412 -4.29 -1.85 -35.75
N ASN A 413 -5.34 -1.29 -36.37
CA ASN A 413 -5.87 0.01 -35.96
C ASN A 413 -6.69 -0.07 -34.65
N ALA A 414 -7.35 -1.21 -34.38
CA ALA A 414 -8.08 -1.46 -33.14
C ALA A 414 -7.16 -1.65 -31.91
N MET A 415 -5.87 -1.95 -32.11
CA MET A 415 -4.90 -2.06 -31.02
C MET A 415 -4.70 -0.75 -30.25
N VAL A 416 -4.90 0.40 -30.90
CA VAL A 416 -4.74 1.72 -30.26
C VAL A 416 -5.71 1.88 -29.07
N PRO A 417 -7.04 1.81 -29.26
CA PRO A 417 -7.97 1.92 -28.14
C PRO A 417 -7.89 0.73 -27.18
N LEU A 418 -7.43 -0.44 -27.62
CA LEU A 418 -7.19 -1.58 -26.75
C LEU A 418 -6.09 -1.30 -25.72
N VAL A 419 -4.95 -0.77 -26.16
CA VAL A 419 -3.83 -0.44 -25.28
C VAL A 419 -4.15 0.73 -24.36
N SER A 420 -4.97 1.69 -24.83
CA SER A 420 -5.53 2.75 -23.98
C SER A 420 -6.37 2.20 -22.81
N GLY A 421 -6.91 0.99 -22.94
CA GLY A 421 -7.75 0.35 -21.93
C GLY A 421 -6.96 -0.41 -20.84
N ILE A 422 -5.70 -0.77 -21.09
CA ILE A 422 -4.87 -1.55 -20.14
C ILE A 422 -4.77 -0.88 -18.76
N PRO A 423 -4.57 0.45 -18.65
CA PRO A 423 -4.56 1.11 -17.35
C PRO A 423 -5.85 0.92 -16.55
N GLY A 424 -7.01 0.95 -17.22
CA GLY A 424 -8.30 0.67 -16.61
C GLY A 424 -8.42 -0.78 -16.15
N ALA A 425 -7.90 -1.71 -16.94
CA ALA A 425 -7.89 -3.13 -16.58
C ALA A 425 -7.01 -3.43 -15.36
N ILE A 426 -5.86 -2.75 -15.19
CA ILE A 426 -5.03 -2.87 -13.97
C ILE A 426 -5.83 -2.45 -12.72
N ILE A 427 -6.57 -1.35 -12.81
CA ILE A 427 -7.43 -0.88 -11.71
C ILE A 427 -8.56 -1.88 -11.45
N GLY A 428 -9.17 -2.42 -12.52
CA GLY A 428 -10.20 -3.45 -12.41
C GLY A 428 -9.71 -4.72 -11.70
N VAL A 429 -8.46 -5.13 -11.97
CA VAL A 429 -7.80 -6.25 -11.29
C VAL A 429 -7.62 -5.97 -9.80
N ILE A 430 -7.18 -4.77 -9.41
CA ILE A 430 -7.08 -4.36 -7.99
C ILE A 430 -8.47 -4.46 -7.32
N GLY A 431 -9.51 -3.96 -8.00
CA GLY A 431 -10.89 -4.05 -7.51
C GLY A 431 -11.35 -5.50 -7.32
N GLY A 432 -11.18 -6.36 -8.33
CA GLY A 432 -11.54 -7.78 -8.27
C GLY A 432 -10.73 -8.57 -7.23
N ALA A 433 -9.48 -8.17 -6.98
CA ALA A 433 -8.61 -8.79 -5.99
C ALA A 433 -9.16 -8.64 -4.58
N THR A 434 -9.83 -7.53 -4.24
CA THR A 434 -10.39 -7.33 -2.88
C THR A 434 -11.31 -8.47 -2.45
N LEU A 435 -12.25 -8.88 -3.32
CA LEU A 435 -13.17 -9.98 -3.04
C LEU A 435 -12.51 -11.34 -3.25
N THR A 436 -11.76 -11.50 -4.33
CA THR A 436 -11.11 -12.78 -4.67
C THR A 436 -10.13 -13.20 -3.57
N GLU A 437 -9.27 -12.28 -3.12
CA GLU A 437 -8.31 -12.56 -2.07
C GLU A 437 -8.99 -12.81 -0.72
N THR A 438 -10.06 -12.08 -0.41
CA THR A 438 -10.84 -12.30 0.81
C THR A 438 -11.43 -13.71 0.86
N VAL A 439 -12.09 -14.16 -0.21
CA VAL A 439 -12.76 -15.48 -0.25
C VAL A 439 -11.75 -16.63 -0.20
N PHE A 440 -10.58 -16.47 -0.82
CA PHE A 440 -9.52 -17.49 -0.82
C PHE A 440 -8.59 -17.41 0.40
N ALA A 441 -8.80 -16.45 1.32
CA ALA A 441 -7.83 -16.11 2.36
C ALA A 441 -6.41 -15.87 1.79
N PHE A 442 -6.35 -15.32 0.58
CA PHE A 442 -5.12 -15.01 -0.11
C PHE A 442 -4.43 -13.82 0.57
N PRO A 443 -3.14 -13.93 0.93
CA PRO A 443 -2.46 -12.94 1.74
C PRO A 443 -1.95 -11.77 0.87
N GLY A 444 -2.88 -10.99 0.34
CA GLY A 444 -2.62 -9.86 -0.57
C GLY A 444 -3.19 -8.52 -0.07
N MET A 445 -2.85 -7.46 -0.80
CA MET A 445 -3.25 -6.08 -0.47
C MET A 445 -4.76 -5.84 -0.57
N GLY A 446 -5.45 -6.56 -1.48
CA GLY A 446 -6.89 -6.45 -1.65
C GLY A 446 -7.64 -6.95 -0.43
N LYS A 447 -7.23 -8.12 0.09
CA LYS A 447 -7.74 -8.64 1.37
C LYS A 447 -7.36 -7.72 2.53
N MET A 448 -6.11 -7.24 2.58
CA MET A 448 -5.65 -6.35 3.66
C MET A 448 -6.49 -5.07 3.75
N LEU A 449 -6.94 -4.51 2.62
CA LEU A 449 -7.84 -3.35 2.63
C LEU A 449 -9.15 -3.66 3.35
N ILE A 450 -9.79 -4.79 3.03
CA ILE A 450 -11.05 -5.21 3.65
C ILE A 450 -10.88 -5.51 5.15
N ASP A 451 -9.80 -6.21 5.51
CA ASP A 451 -9.49 -6.51 6.91
C ASP A 451 -9.23 -5.24 7.72
N SER A 452 -8.53 -4.27 7.13
CA SER A 452 -8.22 -2.99 7.78
C SER A 452 -9.48 -2.15 8.03
N VAL A 453 -10.41 -2.12 7.08
CA VAL A 453 -11.72 -1.47 7.29
C VAL A 453 -12.47 -2.13 8.44
N LYS A 454 -12.53 -3.47 8.48
CA LYS A 454 -13.20 -4.21 9.57
C LYS A 454 -12.53 -3.98 10.93
N ALA A 455 -11.21 -3.84 10.94
CA ALA A 455 -10.41 -3.57 12.14
C ALA A 455 -10.38 -2.09 12.56
N SER A 456 -10.98 -1.19 11.78
CA SER A 456 -10.82 0.26 11.94
C SER A 456 -9.34 0.70 11.93
N ASN A 457 -8.50 -0.01 11.19
CA ASN A 457 -7.10 0.34 10.99
C ASN A 457 -6.98 1.42 9.91
N ASN A 458 -7.21 2.66 10.35
CA ASN A 458 -7.35 3.81 9.48
C ASN A 458 -6.05 4.14 8.71
N SER A 459 -4.89 4.04 9.35
CA SER A 459 -3.59 4.24 8.68
C SER A 459 -3.38 3.25 7.53
N MET A 460 -3.70 1.97 7.75
CA MET A 460 -3.57 0.94 6.73
C MET A 460 -4.53 1.17 5.55
N VAL A 461 -5.78 1.57 5.82
CA VAL A 461 -6.74 1.91 4.77
C VAL A 461 -6.23 3.09 3.91
N VAL A 462 -5.80 4.18 4.54
CA VAL A 462 -5.26 5.35 3.84
C VAL A 462 -4.03 4.98 3.02
N GLY A 463 -3.08 4.25 3.61
CA GLY A 463 -1.86 3.83 2.94
C GLY A 463 -2.11 2.93 1.74
N LEU A 464 -3.00 1.93 1.85
CA LEU A 464 -3.37 1.07 0.72
C LEU A 464 -4.06 1.85 -0.39
N VAL A 465 -4.98 2.76 -0.07
CA VAL A 465 -5.65 3.60 -1.07
C VAL A 465 -4.65 4.54 -1.75
N PHE A 466 -3.69 5.10 -1.01
CA PHE A 466 -2.58 5.88 -1.58
C PHE A 466 -1.77 5.05 -2.60
N ILE A 467 -1.37 3.82 -2.23
CA ILE A 467 -0.61 2.92 -3.12
C ILE A 467 -1.43 2.54 -4.36
N PHE A 468 -2.71 2.17 -4.20
CA PHE A 468 -3.58 1.84 -5.33
C PHE A 468 -3.80 3.03 -6.27
N THR A 469 -3.92 4.23 -5.71
CA THR A 469 -4.03 5.48 -6.48
C THR A 469 -2.75 5.77 -7.26
N CYS A 470 -1.58 5.58 -6.65
CA CYS A 470 -0.29 5.69 -7.33
C CYS A 470 -0.17 4.69 -8.49
N ILE A 471 -0.51 3.41 -8.26
CA ILE A 471 -0.49 2.37 -9.30
C ILE A 471 -1.44 2.73 -10.45
N SER A 472 -2.66 3.17 -10.14
CA SER A 472 -3.67 3.61 -11.11
C SER A 472 -3.14 4.72 -12.01
N ILE A 473 -2.54 5.75 -11.41
CA ILE A 473 -2.05 6.93 -12.11
C ILE A 473 -0.80 6.64 -12.92
N PHE A 474 0.13 5.85 -12.36
CA PHE A 474 1.31 5.39 -13.08
C PHE A 474 0.91 4.52 -14.29
N SER A 475 -0.05 3.62 -14.11
CA SER A 475 -0.59 2.80 -15.20
C SER A 475 -1.16 3.67 -16.32
N ARG A 476 -1.90 4.74 -15.98
CA ARG A 476 -2.41 5.68 -17.00
C ARG A 476 -1.31 6.42 -17.74
N LEU A 477 -0.21 6.77 -17.07
CA LEU A 477 0.95 7.38 -17.74
C LEU A 477 1.61 6.38 -18.71
N LEU A 478 1.76 5.12 -18.29
CA LEU A 478 2.28 4.06 -19.16
C LEU A 478 1.38 3.84 -20.38
N GLY A 479 0.06 3.86 -20.20
CA GLY A 479 -0.90 3.75 -21.30
C GLY A 479 -0.73 4.87 -22.34
N ASP A 480 -0.58 6.12 -21.90
CA ASP A 480 -0.31 7.24 -22.81
C ASP A 480 0.97 7.03 -23.64
N ILE A 481 2.04 6.54 -22.99
CA ILE A 481 3.31 6.26 -23.64
C ILE A 481 3.16 5.10 -24.64
N TRP A 482 2.52 4.00 -24.24
CA TRP A 482 2.30 2.84 -25.10
C TRP A 482 1.47 3.17 -26.34
N MET A 483 0.45 4.02 -26.23
CA MET A 483 -0.31 4.47 -27.40
C MET A 483 0.59 5.13 -28.44
N THR A 484 1.56 5.95 -28.03
CA THR A 484 2.49 6.62 -28.96
C THR A 484 3.53 5.71 -29.58
N ILE A 485 3.88 4.62 -28.89
CA ILE A 485 4.77 3.59 -29.42
C ILE A 485 4.05 2.76 -30.48
N ILE A 486 2.77 2.43 -30.24
CA ILE A 486 1.97 1.59 -31.13
C ILE A 486 1.50 2.35 -32.38
N ASP A 487 1.05 3.58 -32.22
CA ASP A 487 0.72 4.46 -33.35
C ASP A 487 1.53 5.77 -33.26
N PRO A 488 2.65 5.86 -33.99
CA PRO A 488 3.50 7.05 -34.03
C PRO A 488 2.81 8.32 -34.57
N ARG A 489 1.62 8.18 -35.19
CA ARG A 489 0.81 9.33 -35.61
C ARG A 489 0.17 10.04 -34.42
N ILE A 490 0.01 9.34 -33.30
CA ILE A 490 -0.48 9.91 -32.04
C ILE A 490 0.63 10.77 -31.44
N LYS A 491 0.40 12.07 -31.41
CA LYS A 491 1.32 13.04 -30.80
C LYS A 491 0.76 13.48 -29.44
N LEU A 492 1.57 13.34 -28.39
CA LEU A 492 1.26 13.89 -27.07
C LEU A 492 1.49 15.42 -27.07
N THR A 493 0.48 16.16 -27.52
CA THR A 493 0.41 17.63 -27.47
C THR A 493 -0.58 18.11 -26.43
N GLU A 494 -0.38 19.33 -25.93
CA GLU A 494 -1.18 19.94 -24.85
C GLU A 494 -2.63 20.26 -25.28
N LYS A 495 -2.82 20.55 -26.58
CA LYS A 495 -4.13 20.48 -27.22
C LYS A 495 -4.41 18.99 -27.42
N GLY A 496 -5.24 18.44 -26.52
CA GLY A 496 -5.56 17.01 -26.48
C GLY A 496 -5.92 16.48 -27.87
N GLY A 497 -5.49 15.25 -28.15
CA GLY A 497 -6.05 14.49 -29.26
C GLY A 497 -7.55 14.35 -29.01
N LYS A 498 -8.33 15.06 -29.81
CA LYS A 498 -9.71 14.69 -30.09
C LYS A 498 -9.69 13.47 -30.99
#